data_AF-A0A956RA21-F1
#
_entry.id   AF-A0A956RA21-F1
#
_cell.length_a   1.000
_cell.length_b   1.000
_cell.length_c   1.000
_cell.angle_alpha   90.00
_cell.angle_beta   90.00
_cell.angle_gamma   90.00
#
_symmetry.space_group_name_H-M   'P 1'
#
loop_
_entity.id
_entity.type
_entity.pdbx_description
1 polymer ?
#
loop_
_entity_poly.entity_id
_entity_poly.type
_entity_poly.pdbx_seq_one_letter_code
_entity_poly.pdbx_strand_id
1 'polypeptide(L)'
;MLSLREPQVQALAEPRRSDLEGRLARHARDCFPAAQALGPAALREVVRYGVDRALDHGIDTERGVCRYLNLMFVFGRDFDQDPRLPWAEQILSGARLRRGVSTIELLCREALRHEAAAQGLAGGRS
;
A
#
# COMPACT_ATOMS: atom_id res chain seq x y z
N MET A 1 -8.17 22.42 18.23
CA MET A 1 -8.04 21.04 17.72
C MET A 1 -7.79 21.12 16.24
N LEU A 2 -6.54 20.97 15.80
CA LEU A 2 -6.16 21.15 14.40
C LEU A 2 -6.76 20.02 13.55
N SER A 3 -7.83 20.35 12.82
CA SER A 3 -8.25 19.61 11.64
C SER A 3 -7.20 19.86 10.55
N LEU A 4 -6.30 18.90 10.33
CA LEU A 4 -5.42 18.90 9.17
C LEU A 4 -6.27 18.52 7.95
N ARG A 5 -6.91 19.53 7.35
CA ARG A 5 -7.49 19.48 6.00
C ARG A 5 -6.58 20.29 5.11
N GLU A 6 -5.56 19.65 4.57
CA GLU A 6 -4.70 20.23 3.55
C GLU A 6 -4.39 19.13 2.52
N PRO A 7 -4.22 19.46 1.24
CA PRO A 7 -3.87 18.51 0.17
C PRO A 7 -2.41 18.02 0.35
N GLN A 8 -2.15 17.17 1.34
CA GLN A 8 -0.91 17.15 2.11
C GLN A 8 0.31 16.45 1.51
N VAL A 9 0.29 16.01 0.24
CA VAL A 9 1.49 15.37 -0.35
C VAL A 9 2.00 16.05 -1.61
N GLN A 10 1.30 17.03 -2.16
CA GLN A 10 1.83 17.74 -3.34
C GLN A 10 3.01 18.68 -3.04
N ALA A 11 3.46 18.79 -1.78
CA ALA A 11 4.66 19.54 -1.43
C ALA A 11 5.49 18.88 -0.32
N LEU A 12 5.80 17.58 -0.43
CA LEU A 12 7.00 17.10 0.27
C LEU A 12 8.21 17.69 -0.45
N ALA A 13 8.83 18.71 0.15
CA ALA A 13 10.19 19.11 -0.22
C ALA A 13 11.03 17.83 -0.41
N GLU A 14 11.81 17.73 -1.48
CA GLU A 14 12.65 16.55 -1.80
C GLU A 14 13.32 15.88 -0.58
N PRO A 15 13.90 16.62 0.40
CA PRO A 15 14.44 16.01 1.62
C PRO A 15 13.40 15.23 2.44
N ARG A 16 12.17 15.73 2.60
CA ARG A 16 11.11 15.05 3.36
C ARG A 16 10.63 13.78 2.67
N ARG A 17 10.62 13.78 1.33
CA ARG A 17 10.27 12.60 0.52
C ARG A 17 11.34 11.51 0.66
N SER A 18 12.62 11.89 0.53
CA SER A 18 13.72 10.95 0.71
C SER A 18 13.74 10.33 2.12
N ASP A 19 13.43 11.11 3.16
CA ASP A 19 13.33 10.61 4.53
C ASP A 19 12.17 9.62 4.71
N LEU A 20 11.01 9.91 4.11
CA LEU A 20 9.86 9.02 4.10
C LEU A 20 10.20 7.69 3.42
N GLU A 21 10.76 7.75 2.20
CA GLU A 21 11.18 6.58 1.44
C GLU A 21 12.21 5.74 2.22
N GLY A 22 13.14 6.39 2.92
CA GLY A 22 14.10 5.74 3.81
C GLY A 22 13.45 4.98 4.97
N ARG A 23 12.45 5.60 5.63
CA ARG A 23 11.68 4.93 6.71
C ARG A 23 10.88 3.75 6.18
N LEU A 24 10.22 3.91 5.03
CA LEU A 24 9.43 2.88 4.38
C LEU A 24 10.29 1.69 3.92
N ALA A 25 11.48 1.96 3.35
CA ALA A 25 12.42 0.92 2.96
C ALA A 25 12.93 0.13 4.18
N ARG A 26 13.23 0.81 5.28
CA ARG A 26 13.62 0.13 6.54
C ARG A 26 12.48 -0.76 7.04
N HIS A 27 11.26 -0.21 7.13
CA HIS A 27 10.08 -0.97 7.55
C HIS A 27 9.85 -2.20 6.68
N ALA A 28 9.95 -2.05 5.35
CA ALA A 28 9.77 -3.15 4.41
C ALA A 28 10.79 -4.28 4.66
N ARG A 29 12.07 -3.96 4.89
CA ARG A 29 13.09 -4.97 5.23
C ARG A 29 12.79 -5.68 6.54
N ASP A 30 12.35 -4.94 7.55
CA ASP A 30 12.07 -5.51 8.87
C ASP A 30 10.85 -6.45 8.84
N CYS A 31 9.87 -6.17 7.97
CA CYS A 31 8.62 -6.93 7.92
C CYS A 31 8.55 -8.01 6.83
N PHE A 32 9.29 -7.89 5.73
CA PHE A 32 9.16 -8.78 4.57
C PHE A 32 10.50 -9.42 4.18
N PRO A 33 10.61 -10.76 4.22
CA PRO A 33 11.79 -11.46 3.72
C PRO A 33 12.10 -11.14 2.25
N ALA A 34 11.06 -10.93 1.42
CA ALA A 34 11.22 -10.51 0.03
C ALA A 34 11.96 -9.16 -0.10
N ALA A 35 11.69 -8.21 0.80
CA ALA A 35 12.39 -6.92 0.82
C ALA A 35 13.83 -7.05 1.32
N GLN A 36 14.14 -8.04 2.17
CA GLN A 36 15.51 -8.33 2.59
C GLN A 36 16.33 -8.97 1.48
N ALA A 37 15.70 -9.80 0.65
CA ALA A 37 16.32 -10.40 -0.53
C ALA A 37 16.63 -9.36 -1.62
N LEU A 38 15.90 -8.24 -1.63
CA LEU A 38 16.19 -7.10 -2.50
C LEU A 38 17.42 -6.32 -2.03
N GLY A 39 18.31 -5.99 -2.98
CA GLY A 39 19.40 -5.06 -2.72
C GLY A 39 18.89 -3.64 -2.41
N PRO A 40 19.68 -2.79 -1.73
CA PRO A 40 19.24 -1.45 -1.29
C PRO A 40 18.73 -0.55 -2.43
N ALA A 41 19.33 -0.64 -3.62
CA ALA A 41 18.89 0.13 -4.78
C ALA A 41 17.52 -0.36 -5.31
N ALA A 42 17.36 -1.67 -5.45
CA ALA A 42 16.11 -2.27 -5.92
C ALA A 42 14.95 -1.99 -4.96
N LEU A 43 15.20 -2.07 -3.65
CA LEU A 43 14.19 -1.76 -2.64
C LEU A 43 13.76 -0.30 -2.68
N ARG A 44 14.70 0.64 -2.85
CA ARG A 44 14.36 2.06 -3.01
C ARG A 44 13.46 2.30 -4.23
N GLU A 45 13.73 1.63 -5.34
CA GLU A 45 12.88 1.75 -6.54
C GLU A 45 11.48 1.16 -6.32
N VAL A 46 11.36 0.05 -5.60
CA VAL A 46 10.04 -0.50 -5.22
C VAL A 46 9.27 0.47 -4.32
N VAL A 47 9.94 1.07 -3.33
CA VAL A 47 9.32 2.04 -2.43
C VAL A 47 8.89 3.29 -3.18
N ARG A 48 9.76 3.88 -4.01
CA ARG A 48 9.43 5.05 -4.84
C ARG A 48 8.21 4.78 -5.71
N TYR A 49 8.22 3.63 -6.39
CA TYR A 49 7.11 3.20 -7.22
C TYR A 49 5.79 3.08 -6.45
N GLY A 50 5.82 2.44 -5.27
CA GLY A 50 4.61 2.30 -4.45
C GLY A 50 4.13 3.61 -3.84
N VAL A 51 5.04 4.54 -3.50
CA VAL A 51 4.67 5.91 -3.09
C VAL A 51 3.93 6.62 -4.21
N ASP A 52 4.49 6.64 -5.43
CA ASP A 52 3.85 7.31 -6.57
C ASP A 52 2.46 6.70 -6.86
N ARG A 53 2.36 5.37 -6.90
CA ARG A 53 1.08 4.67 -7.12
C ARG A 53 0.04 4.97 -6.03
N ALA A 54 0.44 4.97 -4.76
CA ALA A 54 -0.47 5.31 -3.67
C ALA A 54 -1.04 6.73 -3.83
N LEU A 55 -0.21 7.69 -4.26
CA LEU A 55 -0.62 9.07 -4.48
C LEU A 55 -1.55 9.23 -5.67
N ASP A 56 -1.32 8.50 -6.77
CA ASP A 56 -2.23 8.47 -7.93
C ASP A 56 -3.64 8.00 -7.54
N HIS A 57 -3.73 7.10 -6.55
CA HIS A 57 -4.97 6.62 -5.96
C HIS A 57 -5.55 7.54 -4.85
N GLY A 58 -4.92 8.68 -4.60
CA GLY A 58 -5.33 9.65 -3.58
C GLY A 58 -5.02 9.23 -2.14
N ILE A 59 -4.09 8.29 -1.95
CA ILE A 59 -3.61 7.85 -0.63
C ILE A 59 -2.40 8.71 -0.26
N ASP A 60 -2.66 9.75 0.51
CA ASP A 60 -1.73 10.86 0.74
C ASP A 60 -1.27 10.97 2.21
N THR A 61 -1.43 9.90 2.99
CA THR A 61 -0.94 9.87 4.37
C THR A 61 0.21 8.86 4.48
N GLU A 62 1.24 9.15 5.27
CA GLU A 62 2.37 8.23 5.49
C GLU A 62 1.89 6.84 5.93
N ARG A 63 0.88 6.79 6.82
CA ARG A 63 0.26 5.52 7.25
C ARG A 63 -0.47 4.82 6.11
N GLY A 64 -1.14 5.56 5.23
CA GLY A 64 -1.82 5.02 4.06
C GLY A 64 -0.84 4.45 3.04
N VAL A 65 0.22 5.20 2.72
CA VAL A 65 1.28 4.79 1.81
C VAL A 65 2.00 3.55 2.33
N CYS A 66 2.31 3.51 3.63
CA CYS A 66 2.91 2.33 4.28
C CYS A 66 2.02 1.08 4.13
N ARG A 67 0.72 1.20 4.40
CA ARG A 67 -0.24 0.10 4.19
C ARG A 67 -0.32 -0.32 2.72
N TYR A 68 -0.29 0.62 1.78
CA TYR A 68 -0.31 0.32 0.34
C TYR A 68 0.93 -0.49 -0.07
N LEU A 69 2.11 -0.06 0.38
CA LEU A 69 3.36 -0.81 0.15
C LEU A 69 3.31 -2.21 0.73
N ASN A 70 2.77 -2.39 1.94
CA ASN A 70 2.61 -3.71 2.52
C ASN A 70 1.74 -4.62 1.64
N LEU A 71 0.66 -4.09 1.06
CA LEU A 71 -0.17 -4.83 0.12
C LEU A 71 0.59 -5.19 -1.16
N MET A 72 1.44 -4.31 -1.68
CA MET A 72 2.30 -4.64 -2.82
C MET A 72 3.28 -5.79 -2.53
N PHE A 73 3.84 -5.85 -1.31
CA PHE A 73 4.74 -6.94 -0.94
C PHE A 73 4.00 -8.28 -0.76
N VAL A 74 2.71 -8.25 -0.40
CA VAL A 74 1.89 -9.45 -0.20
C VAL A 74 1.27 -9.94 -1.51
N PHE A 75 0.65 -9.05 -2.27
CA PHE A 75 -0.15 -9.40 -3.46
C PHE A 75 0.58 -9.19 -4.78
N GLY A 76 1.74 -8.53 -4.76
CA GLY A 76 2.55 -8.23 -5.93
C GLY A 76 2.58 -6.74 -6.26
N ARG A 77 3.60 -6.34 -7.03
CA ARG A 77 3.91 -4.94 -7.36
C ARG A 77 2.71 -4.17 -7.94
N ASP A 78 1.95 -4.82 -8.80
CA ASP A 78 0.84 -4.22 -9.58
C ASP A 78 -0.51 -4.82 -9.17
N PHE A 79 -0.67 -5.14 -7.88
CA PHE A 79 -1.90 -5.74 -7.35
C PHE A 79 -3.15 -4.90 -7.61
N ASP A 80 -2.98 -3.58 -7.74
CA ASP A 80 -4.05 -2.62 -8.07
C ASP A 80 -4.59 -2.78 -9.50
N GLN A 81 -3.85 -3.48 -10.36
CA GLN A 81 -4.19 -3.73 -11.77
C GLN A 81 -4.27 -5.23 -12.10
N ASP A 82 -4.11 -6.11 -11.10
CA ASP A 82 -4.11 -7.56 -11.33
C ASP A 82 -5.55 -8.05 -11.58
N PRO A 83 -5.87 -8.63 -12.76
CA PRO A 83 -7.19 -9.17 -13.07
C PRO A 83 -7.65 -10.28 -12.11
N ARG A 84 -6.72 -10.91 -11.38
CA ARG A 84 -7.01 -11.93 -10.36
C ARG A 84 -7.45 -11.31 -9.03
N LEU A 85 -7.28 -10.00 -8.86
CA LEU A 85 -7.64 -9.24 -7.66
C LEU A 85 -8.62 -8.11 -8.01
N PRO A 86 -9.81 -8.42 -8.59
CA PRO A 86 -10.76 -7.41 -9.04
C PRO A 86 -11.25 -6.50 -7.91
N TRP A 87 -11.20 -6.97 -6.66
CA TRP A 87 -11.54 -6.19 -5.47
C TRP A 87 -10.60 -4.98 -5.28
N ALA A 88 -9.32 -5.11 -5.63
CA ALA A 88 -8.35 -4.03 -5.43
C ALA A 88 -8.67 -2.85 -6.35
N GLU A 89 -8.81 -3.11 -7.65
CA GLU A 89 -9.21 -2.12 -8.65
C GLU A 89 -10.58 -1.49 -8.32
N GLN A 90 -11.57 -2.31 -7.95
CA GLN A 90 -12.93 -1.83 -7.64
C GLN A 90 -12.94 -0.89 -6.42
N ILE A 91 -12.17 -1.18 -5.38
CA ILE A 91 -12.11 -0.33 -4.19
C ILE A 91 -11.34 0.95 -4.50
N LEU A 92 -10.20 0.87 -5.21
CA LEU A 92 -9.41 2.05 -5.57
C LEU A 92 -10.20 2.99 -6.49
N SER A 93 -10.89 2.44 -7.48
CA SER A 93 -11.74 3.20 -8.42
C SER A 93 -13.02 3.73 -7.76
N GLY A 94 -13.66 2.93 -6.91
CA GLY A 94 -14.92 3.27 -6.24
C GLY A 94 -14.76 4.22 -5.05
N ALA A 95 -13.62 4.19 -4.36
CA ALA A 95 -13.34 5.10 -3.24
C ALA A 95 -13.06 6.53 -3.72
N ARG A 96 -12.53 6.70 -4.94
CA ARG A 96 -12.43 8.02 -5.60
C ARG A 96 -13.79 8.74 -5.69
N LEU A 97 -14.89 7.99 -5.69
CA LEU A 97 -16.26 8.51 -5.73
C LEU A 97 -16.90 8.69 -4.34
N ARG A 98 -16.38 8.04 -3.29
CA ARG A 98 -16.96 8.04 -1.93
C ARG A 98 -16.10 8.87 -0.97
N ARG A 99 -16.43 10.16 -0.83
CA ARG A 99 -15.84 11.01 0.24
C ARG A 99 -16.26 10.48 1.62
N GLY A 100 -15.30 10.05 2.43
CA GLY A 100 -15.50 9.85 3.87
C GLY A 100 -15.04 8.52 4.45
N VAL A 101 -14.81 7.48 3.63
CA VAL A 101 -14.21 6.22 4.08
C VAL A 101 -12.77 6.14 3.57
N SER A 102 -11.84 5.78 4.44
CA SER A 102 -10.44 5.64 4.09
C SER A 102 -10.26 4.50 3.07
N THR A 103 -9.94 4.83 1.81
CA THR A 103 -9.70 3.86 0.72
C THR A 103 -8.78 2.74 1.17
N ILE A 104 -7.71 3.10 1.87
CA ILE A 104 -6.71 2.14 2.34
C ILE A 104 -7.25 1.20 3.43
N GLU A 105 -8.21 1.62 4.25
CA GLU A 105 -8.83 0.74 5.24
C GLU A 105 -9.73 -0.31 4.60
N LEU A 106 -10.46 0.07 3.55
CA LEU A 106 -11.23 -0.87 2.75
C LEU A 106 -10.32 -1.88 2.05
N LEU A 107 -9.21 -1.41 1.46
CA LEU A 107 -8.20 -2.30 0.86
C LEU A 107 -7.64 -3.30 1.89
N CYS A 108 -7.20 -2.81 3.06
CA CYS A 108 -6.66 -3.70 4.10
C CYS A 108 -7.69 -4.72 4.59
N ARG A 109 -8.97 -4.32 4.70
CA ARG A 109 -10.03 -5.23 5.14
C ARG A 109 -10.28 -6.35 4.14
N GLU A 110 -10.35 -6.04 2.84
CA GLU A 110 -10.55 -7.06 1.81
C GLU A 110 -9.32 -7.94 1.60
N ALA A 111 -8.12 -7.36 1.71
CA ALA A 111 -6.88 -8.12 1.71
C ALA A 111 -6.88 -9.23 2.78
N LEU A 112 -7.23 -8.88 4.03
CA LEU A 112 -7.32 -9.86 5.12
C LEU A 112 -8.37 -10.95 4.85
N ARG A 113 -9.50 -10.60 4.22
CA ARG A 113 -10.52 -11.58 3.82
C ARG A 113 -10.01 -12.53 2.74
N HIS A 114 -9.27 -12.01 1.77
CA HIS A 114 -8.67 -12.81 0.71
C HIS A 114 -7.60 -13.77 1.24
N GLU A 115 -6.74 -13.31 2.15
CA GLU A 115 -5.78 -14.19 2.84
C GLU A 115 -6.49 -15.25 3.68
N ALA A 116 -7.51 -14.88 4.45
CA ALA A 116 -8.28 -15.81 5.26
C ALA A 116 -9.03 -16.85 4.40
N ALA A 117 -9.57 -16.46 3.24
CA ALA A 117 -10.20 -17.38 2.29
C ALA A 117 -9.18 -18.33 1.65
N ALA A 118 -7.99 -17.82 1.28
CA ALA A 118 -6.90 -18.64 0.76
C ALA A 118 -6.39 -19.66 1.80
N GLN A 119 -6.30 -19.26 3.07
CA GLN A 119 -5.88 -20.13 4.18
C GLN A 119 -6.99 -21.11 4.59
N GLY A 120 -8.26 -20.70 4.53
CA GLY A 120 -9.42 -21.56 4.82
C GLY A 120 -9.61 -22.69 3.81
N LEU A 121 -9.22 -22.50 2.55
CA LEU A 121 -9.18 -23.56 1.54
C LEU A 121 -8.06 -24.59 1.79
N ALA A 122 -7.03 -24.24 2.56
CA ALA A 122 -5.97 -25.16 2.96
C ALA A 122 -6.27 -25.93 4.26
N GLY A 123 -7.22 -25.47 5.09
CA GLY A 123 -7.61 -26.11 6.36
C GLY A 123 -8.78 -27.10 6.26
N GLY A 124 -9.42 -27.22 5.11
CA GLY A 124 -10.61 -28.05 4.89
C GLY A 124 -10.33 -29.42 4.28
N ARG A 125 -9.38 -30.18 4.82
CA ARG A 125 -9.29 -31.64 4.59
C ARG A 125 -8.72 -32.34 5.81
N SER A 126 -9.61 -32.79 6.70
CA SER A 126 -9.51 -34.02 7.50
C SER A 126 -10.85 -34.27 8.16
#